data_AF-A0A7J5X2F7-F1
#
_entry.id   AF-A0A7J5X2F7-F1
#
_cell.length_a   1.000
_cell.length_b   1.000
_cell.length_c   1.000
_cell.angle_alpha   90.00
_cell.angle_beta   90.00
_cell.angle_gamma   90.00
#
_symmetry.space_group_name_H-M   'P 1'
#
loop_
_entity.id
_entity.type
_entity.pdbx_description
1 polymer ?
#
loop_
_entity_poly.entity_id
_entity_poly.type
_entity_poly.pdbx_seq_one_letter_code
_entity_poly.pdbx_strand_id
1 'polypeptide(L)' 'MPSSHTKTQRKCPTCGAPLYLRRDTTESEIGVSRVDVMLVCRDEACTQPVRHLRTEHPQPA' A
#
# COMPACT_ATOMS: atom_id res chain seq x y z
N MET A 1 10.09 -7.50 24.87
CA MET A 1 9.39 -8.21 23.78
C MET A 1 9.71 -7.51 22.47
N PRO A 2 10.51 -8.06 21.54
CA PRO A 2 10.63 -7.49 20.21
C PRO A 2 9.42 -7.96 19.41
N SER A 3 8.53 -7.03 19.07
CA SER A 3 7.45 -7.29 18.11
C SER A 3 8.11 -7.66 16.78
N SER A 4 8.29 -8.97 16.57
CA SER A 4 8.68 -9.53 15.28
C SER A 4 7.51 -9.35 14.34
N HIS A 5 7.33 -8.11 13.87
CA HIS A 5 6.63 -7.85 12.62
C HIS A 5 7.51 -8.48 11.55
N THR A 6 7.43 -9.80 11.40
CA THR A 6 7.75 -10.46 10.14
C THR A 6 6.93 -9.70 9.12
N LYS A 7 7.60 -8.79 8.39
CA LYS A 7 7.05 -8.09 7.23
C LYS A 7 6.67 -9.20 6.28
N THR A 8 5.46 -9.73 6.44
CA THR A 8 4.97 -10.87 5.70
C THR A 8 5.05 -10.42 4.27
N GLN A 9 6.05 -10.90 3.55
CA GLN A 9 6.39 -10.42 2.23
C GLN A 9 5.27 -10.96 1.35
N ARG A 10 4.18 -10.18 1.24
CA ARG A 10 2.97 -10.60 0.53
C ARG A 10 3.39 -10.81 -0.92
N LYS A 11 3.08 -11.98 -1.47
CA LYS A 11 3.36 -12.30 -2.88
C LYS A 11 2.08 -12.12 -3.68
N CYS A 12 2.22 -11.76 -4.95
CA CYS A 12 1.08 -11.68 -5.86
C CYS A 12 0.55 -13.09 -6.09
N PRO A 13 -0.77 -13.35 -5.92
CA PRO A 13 -1.34 -14.66 -6.19
C PRO A 13 -1.29 -15.02 -7.69
N THR A 14 -1.11 -14.04 -8.56
CA THR A 14 -1.16 -14.21 -10.02
C THR A 14 0.21 -14.58 -10.60
N CYS A 15 1.27 -13.84 -10.27
CA CYS A 15 2.62 -14.07 -10.82
C CYS A 15 3.65 -14.53 -9.77
N GLY A 16 3.29 -14.61 -8.49
CA GLY A 16 4.21 -14.99 -7.41
C GLY A 16 5.26 -13.93 -7.04
N ALA A 17 5.33 -12.82 -7.77
CA ALA A 17 6.28 -11.74 -7.51
C ALA A 17 6.00 -11.05 -6.16
N PRO A 18 7.02 -10.49 -5.51
CA PRO A 18 6.85 -9.79 -4.24
C PRO A 18 5.99 -8.54 -4.43
N LEU A 19 5.01 -8.37 -3.53
CA LEU A 19 4.25 -7.13 -3.40
C LEU A 19 4.98 -6.20 -2.44
N TYR A 20 5.00 -4.91 -2.77
CA TYR A 20 5.51 -3.87 -1.90
C TYR A 20 4.40 -2.91 -1.50
N LEU A 21 4.55 -2.28 -0.34
CA LEU A 21 3.62 -1.29 0.17
C LEU A 21 3.94 0.07 -0.46
N ARG A 22 2.95 0.64 -1.14
CA ARG A 22 2.95 2.01 -1.67
C ARG A 22 1.98 2.85 -0.84
N ARG A 23 2.39 4.07 -0.49
CA ARG A 23 1.54 5.05 0.20
C ARG A 23 1.46 6.27 -0.69
N ASP A 24 0.29 6.55 -1.23
CA ASP A 24 0.04 7.75 -2.03
C ASP A 24 -0.68 8.77 -1.14
N THR A 25 -0.01 9.88 -0.86
CA THR A 25 -0.61 11.01 -0.17
C THR A 25 -1.25 11.91 -1.21
N THR A 26 -2.56 12.06 -1.11
CA THR A 26 -3.35 13.04 -1.86
C THR A 26 -3.70 14.17 -0.92
N GLU A 27 -3.12 15.34 -1.13
CA GLU A 27 -3.54 16.57 -0.45
C GLU A 27 -4.71 17.18 -1.22
N SER A 28 -5.85 17.30 -0.56
CA SER A 28 -7.00 18.01 -1.13
C SER A 28 -6.87 19.51 -0.85
N GLU A 29 -7.40 20.32 -1.76
CA GLU A 29 -7.38 21.80 -1.69
C GLU A 29 -8.04 22.35 -0.42
N ILE A 30 -8.91 21.55 0.20
CA ILE A 30 -9.60 21.81 1.48
C ILE A 30 -8.75 21.50 2.73
N GLY A 31 -7.44 21.24 2.58
CA GLY A 31 -6.53 20.93 3.70
C GLY A 31 -6.68 19.53 4.29
N VAL A 32 -7.48 18.66 3.65
CA VAL A 32 -7.61 17.25 4.04
C VAL A 32 -6.57 16.45 3.28
N SER A 33 -5.61 15.89 4.02
CA SER A 33 -4.70 14.88 3.46
C SER A 33 -5.37 13.51 3.50
N ARG A 34 -5.14 12.71 2.46
CA ARG A 34 -5.61 11.34 2.35
C ARG A 34 -4.42 10.47 1.97
N VAL A 35 -4.15 9.43 2.73
CA VAL A 35 -3.05 8.49 2.47
C VAL A 35 -3.65 7.16 2.02
N ASP A 36 -3.55 6.86 0.74
CA ASP A 36 -3.95 5.57 0.19
C ASP A 36 -2.80 4.57 0.29
N VAL A 37 -3.04 3.53 1.07
CA VAL A 37 -2.10 2.44 1.28
C VAL A 37 -2.46 1.30 0.33
N MET A 38 -1.55 0.98 -0.59
CA MET A 38 -1.73 -0.02 -1.62
C MET A 38 -0.59 -1.06 -1.59
N LEU A 39 -0.90 -2.28 -1.98
CA LEU A 39 0.08 -3.30 -2.33
C LEU A 39 0.29 -3.27 -3.83
N VAL A 40 1.51 -3.02 -4.26
CA VAL A 40 1.87 -2.99 -5.67
C VAL A 40 2.75 -4.20 -5.97
N CYS A 41 2.43 -4.90 -7.06
CA CYS A 41 3.24 -5.97 -7.57
C CYS A 41 4.50 -5.39 -8.18
N ARG A 42 5.67 -5.95 -7.82
CA ARG A 42 6.94 -5.53 -8.40
C ARG A 42 7.06 -5.88 -9.89
N ASP A 43 6.29 -6.87 -10.33
CA ASP A 43 6.27 -7.28 -11.73
C ASP A 43 5.26 -6.45 -12.51
N GLU A 44 5.75 -5.51 -13.32
CA GLU A 44 4.93 -4.62 -14.13
C GLU A 44 4.24 -5.35 -15.31
N ALA A 45 4.69 -6.55 -15.65
CA ALA A 45 4.01 -7.40 -16.64
C ALA A 45 2.76 -8.10 -16.05
N CYS A 46 2.56 -8.02 -14.73
CA CYS A 46 1.41 -8.63 -14.06
C CYS A 46 0.14 -7.80 -14.30
N THR A 47 -0.94 -8.47 -14.72
CA THR A 47 -2.25 -7.85 -14.99
C THR A 47 -2.95 -7.27 -13.76
N GLN A 48 -2.55 -7.67 -12.56
CA GLN A 48 -3.05 -7.11 -11.30
C GLN A 48 -1.90 -6.47 -10.50
N PRO A 49 -1.40 -5.31 -10.95
CA PRO A 49 -0.25 -4.70 -10.33
C PRO A 49 -0.60 -4.01 -9.01
N VAL A 50 -1.87 -3.75 -8.69
CA VAL A 50 -2.23 -2.95 -7.50
C VAL A 50 -3.43 -3.53 -6.75
N ARG A 51 -3.29 -3.72 -5.44
CA ARG A 51 -4.36 -4.04 -4.50
C ARG A 51 -4.45 -2.94 -3.44
N HIS A 52 -5.58 -2.23 -3.41
CA HIS A 52 -5.85 -1.29 -2.33
C HIS A 52 -5.99 -2.04 -1.00
N LEU A 53 -5.36 -1.52 0.05
CA LEU A 53 -5.45 -2.08 1.40
C LEU A 53 -6.37 -1.25 2.29
N ARG A 54 -6.05 0.04 2.41
CA ARG A 54 -6.79 0.97 3.25
C ARG A 54 -6.49 2.40 2.83
N THR A 55 -7.43 3.27 3.16
CA THR A 55 -7.25 4.72 3.06
C THR A 55 -7.18 5.26 4.48
N GLU A 56 -6.14 6.02 4.78
CA GLU A 56 -5.98 6.72 6.05
C GLU A 56 -6.29 8.20 5.80
N HIS A 57 -7.13 8.81 6.65
CA HIS A 57 -7.32 10.26 6.68
C HIS A 57 -6.66 10.75 7.96
N PRO A 58 -5.45 11.35 7.89
CA PRO A 58 -4.87 12.01 9.05
C PRO A 58 -5.84 13.13 9.46
N GLN A 59 -6.51 12.99 10.61
CA GLN A 59 -7.30 14.09 11.14
C GLN A 59 -6.35 15.26 11.41
N PRO A 60 -6.72 16.49 11.01
CA PRO A 60 -6.00 17.68 11.46
C PRO A 60 -6.09 17.72 13.00
N ALA A 61 -4.93 17.85 13.63
CA ALA A 61 -4.77 17.93 15.08
C ALA A 61 -5.25 19.28 15.64
#